data_AF-A0A0F8ZLA0-F1
#
_entry.id   AF-A0A0F8ZLA0-F1
#
_cell.length_a   1.000
_cell.length_b   1.000
_cell.length_c   1.000
_cell.angle_alpha   90.00
_cell.angle_beta   90.00
_cell.angle_gamma   90.00
#
_symmetry.space_group_name_H-M   'P 1'
#
loop_
_entity.id
_entity.type
_entity.pdbx_description
1 polymer ?
#
loop_
_entity_poly.entity_id
_entity_poly.type
_entity_poly.pdbx_seq_one_letter_code
_entity_poly.pdbx_strand_id
1 'polypeptide(L)'
;MTVGELLNNRRVALNKTAIVLAREIGYDYPNYIYMMESGTSQIPLERMPQLVQALGFTKMERVEFLKKVLQEQRPRLYKIFKEAFGINNVKTRKVVTVRRKK
;
A
#
# COMPACT_ATOMS: atom_id res chain seq x y z
N MET A 1 5.04 11.76 3.56
CA MET A 1 3.87 11.03 3.02
C MET A 1 3.48 9.91 3.97
N THR A 2 2.32 10.02 4.59
CA THR A 2 1.71 8.99 5.46
C THR A 2 1.10 7.86 4.61
N VAL A 3 0.70 6.76 5.26
CA VAL A 3 -0.06 5.68 4.62
C VAL A 3 -1.41 6.20 4.10
N GLY A 4 -2.10 7.02 4.89
CA GLY A 4 -3.38 7.61 4.53
C GLY A 4 -3.28 8.55 3.33
N GLU A 5 -2.24 9.39 3.28
CA GLU A 5 -1.96 10.26 2.13
C GLU A 5 -1.66 9.45 0.87
N LEU A 6 -0.88 8.37 0.96
CA LEU A 6 -0.60 7.50 -0.18
C LEU A 6 -1.89 6.84 -0.70
N LEU A 7 -2.75 6.37 0.21
CA LEU A 7 -4.05 5.78 -0.13
C LEU A 7 -4.93 6.78 -0.89
N ASN A 8 -5.09 8.00 -0.35
CA ASN A 8 -5.87 9.05 -0.98
C ASN A 8 -5.31 9.42 -2.35
N ASN A 9 -4.00 9.68 -2.45
CA ASN A 9 -3.37 10.05 -3.70
C ASN A 9 -3.56 8.98 -4.78
N ARG A 10 -3.43 7.69 -4.41
CA ARG A 10 -3.65 6.59 -5.36
C ARG A 10 -5.11 6.49 -5.77
N ARG A 11 -6.06 6.59 -4.83
CA ARG A 11 -7.50 6.53 -5.13
C ARG A 11 -7.90 7.65 -6.10
N VAL A 12 -7.44 8.87 -5.84
CA VAL A 12 -7.69 10.05 -6.69
C VAL A 12 -7.05 9.88 -8.06
N ALA A 13 -5.80 9.39 -8.14
CA ALA A 13 -5.14 9.15 -9.42
C ALA A 13 -5.86 8.10 -10.30
N LEU A 14 -6.65 7.21 -9.70
CA LEU A 14 -7.49 6.23 -10.40
C LEU A 14 -8.91 6.74 -10.66
N ASN A 15 -9.22 7.99 -10.33
CA ASN A 15 -10.56 8.58 -10.39
C ASN A 15 -11.63 7.75 -9.66
N LYS A 16 -11.24 7.06 -8.57
CA LYS A 16 -12.17 6.26 -7.76
C LYS A 16 -12.78 7.09 -6.65
N THR A 17 -14.09 6.99 -6.46
CA THR A 17 -14.74 7.54 -5.27
C THR A 17 -14.50 6.63 -4.06
N ALA A 18 -14.66 7.15 -2.85
CA ALA A 18 -14.60 6.34 -1.62
C ALA A 18 -15.66 5.23 -1.63
N ILE A 19 -16.84 5.48 -2.20
CA ILE A 19 -17.92 4.48 -2.36
C ILE A 19 -17.47 3.31 -3.22
N VAL A 20 -16.85 3.60 -4.37
CA VAL A 20 -16.35 2.55 -5.27
C VAL A 20 -15.27 1.73 -4.57
N LEU A 21 -14.28 2.38 -3.95
CA LEU A 21 -13.20 1.67 -3.27
C LEU A 21 -13.72 0.82 -2.09
N ALA A 22 -14.65 1.34 -1.28
CA ALA A 22 -15.26 0.61 -0.18
C ALA A 22 -15.92 -0.69 -0.66
N ARG A 23 -16.72 -0.61 -1.72
CA ARG A 23 -17.39 -1.79 -2.31
C ARG A 23 -16.39 -2.82 -2.81
N GLU A 24 -15.34 -2.39 -3.51
CA GLU A 24 -14.31 -3.29 -4.05
C GLU A 24 -13.53 -4.04 -2.96
N ILE A 25 -13.39 -3.47 -1.77
CA ILE A 25 -12.68 -4.10 -0.64
C ILE A 25 -13.63 -4.78 0.36
N GLY A 26 -14.94 -4.72 0.11
CA GLY A 26 -15.97 -5.40 0.90
C GLY A 26 -16.44 -4.63 2.14
N TYR A 27 -16.48 -3.29 2.07
CA TYR A 27 -17.11 -2.43 3.07
C TYR A 27 -18.39 -1.79 2.54
N ASP A 28 -19.44 -1.79 3.36
CA ASP A 28 -20.71 -1.15 3.05
C ASP A 28 -20.65 0.38 3.23
N TYR A 29 -19.77 0.86 4.11
CA TYR A 29 -19.70 2.26 4.51
C TYR A 29 -18.48 2.97 3.90
N PRO A 30 -18.66 3.94 2.99
CA PRO A 30 -17.56 4.69 2.36
C PRO A 30 -16.74 5.53 3.35
N ASN A 31 -17.33 5.92 4.47
CA ASN A 31 -16.66 6.73 5.49
C ASN A 31 -15.39 6.06 6.02
N TYR A 32 -15.35 4.73 6.03
CA TYR A 32 -14.17 4.00 6.47
C TYR A 32 -12.95 4.27 5.57
N ILE A 33 -13.15 4.54 4.28
CA ILE A 33 -12.08 4.96 3.37
C ILE A 33 -11.50 6.31 3.80
N TYR A 34 -12.35 7.31 4.03
CA TYR A 34 -11.90 8.62 4.49
C TYR A 34 -11.21 8.57 5.87
N MET A 35 -11.66 7.68 6.75
CA MET A 35 -11.00 7.46 8.03
C MET A 35 -9.60 6.85 7.87
N MET A 36 -9.41 5.91 6.94
CA MET A 36 -8.08 5.39 6.61
C MET A 36 -7.19 6.47 5.96
N GLU A 37 -7.75 7.30 5.08
CA GLU A 37 -7.03 8.38 4.39
C GLU A 37 -6.56 9.48 5.36
N SER A 38 -7.39 9.82 6.35
CA SER A 38 -7.05 10.77 7.42
C SER A 38 -6.16 10.18 8.52
N GLY A 39 -5.95 8.86 8.53
CA GLY A 39 -5.21 8.15 9.57
C GLY A 39 -5.97 7.98 10.89
N THR A 40 -7.26 8.33 10.93
CA THR A 40 -8.12 8.12 12.11
C THR A 40 -8.53 6.66 12.28
N SER A 41 -8.42 5.85 11.22
CA SER A 41 -8.53 4.39 11.28
C SER A 41 -7.28 3.71 10.71
N GLN A 42 -6.99 2.52 11.22
CA GLN A 42 -5.93 1.66 10.69
C GLN A 42 -6.39 0.95 9.41
N ILE A 43 -5.41 0.60 8.57
CA ILE A 43 -5.66 -0.27 7.44
C ILE A 43 -5.82 -1.72 7.93
N PRO A 44 -6.95 -2.37 7.62
CA PRO A 44 -7.19 -3.79 7.89
C PRO A 44 -6.19 -4.67 7.11
N LEU A 45 -5.39 -5.49 7.79
CA LEU A 45 -4.41 -6.35 7.10
C LEU A 45 -5.09 -7.50 6.36
N GLU A 46 -6.20 -7.99 6.91
CA GLU A 46 -7.03 -9.05 6.37
C GLU A 46 -7.69 -8.66 5.03
N ARG A 47 -7.87 -7.35 4.79
CA ARG A 47 -8.37 -6.81 3.51
C ARG A 47 -7.25 -6.26 2.62
N MET A 48 -5.99 -6.36 3.04
CA MET A 48 -4.86 -5.86 2.27
C MET A 48 -4.83 -6.41 0.83
N PRO A 49 -5.05 -7.72 0.58
CA PRO A 49 -5.04 -8.26 -0.78
C PRO A 49 -6.07 -7.59 -1.71
N GLN A 50 -7.29 -7.39 -1.22
CA GLN A 50 -8.38 -6.74 -1.95
C GLN A 50 -8.07 -5.25 -2.14
N LEU A 51 -7.56 -4.58 -1.11
CA LEU A 51 -7.22 -3.16 -1.16
C LEU A 51 -6.15 -2.87 -2.21
N VAL A 52 -5.06 -3.63 -2.21
CA VAL A 52 -3.98 -3.39 -3.18
C VAL A 52 -4.35 -3.81 -4.60
N GLN A 53 -5.29 -4.75 -4.75
CA GLN A 53 -5.87 -5.09 -6.04
C GLN A 53 -6.78 -3.95 -6.55
N ALA A 54 -7.67 -3.44 -5.71
CA ALA A 54 -8.57 -2.33 -6.01
C ALA A 54 -7.81 -1.04 -6.38
N LEU A 55 -6.65 -0.81 -5.75
CA LEU A 55 -5.73 0.29 -6.04
C LEU A 55 -4.77 0.01 -7.21
N GLY A 56 -4.91 -1.13 -7.89
CA GLY A 56 -4.12 -1.48 -9.07
C GLY A 56 -2.61 -1.49 -8.79
N PHE A 57 -2.17 -1.88 -7.59
CA PHE A 57 -0.75 -1.97 -7.29
C PHE A 57 -0.11 -3.17 -7.98
N THR A 58 1.05 -2.94 -8.57
CA THR A 58 1.98 -3.97 -9.04
C THR A 58 2.51 -4.78 -7.86
N LYS A 59 3.07 -5.97 -8.12
CA LYS A 59 3.63 -6.84 -7.07
C LYS A 59 4.61 -6.10 -6.14
N MET A 60 5.42 -5.20 -6.68
CA MET A 60 6.41 -4.46 -5.90
C MET A 60 5.79 -3.36 -5.06
N GLU A 61 4.85 -2.60 -5.63
CA GLU A 61 4.11 -1.56 -4.90
C GLU A 61 3.30 -2.15 -3.75
N ARG A 62 2.75 -3.36 -3.90
CA ARG A 62 2.06 -4.09 -2.82
C ARG A 62 2.97 -4.31 -1.61
N VAL A 63 4.20 -4.75 -1.86
CA VAL A 63 5.17 -5.03 -0.80
C VAL A 63 5.58 -3.73 -0.10
N GLU A 64 5.90 -2.68 -0.87
CA GLU A 64 6.29 -1.39 -0.31
C GLU A 64 5.13 -0.74 0.46
N PHE A 65 3.89 -0.86 -0.03
CA PHE A 65 2.71 -0.37 0.68
C PHE A 65 2.50 -1.11 1.99
N LEU A 66 2.50 -2.45 1.97
CA LEU A 66 2.33 -3.26 3.18
C LEU A 66 3.45 -2.97 4.20
N LYS A 67 4.69 -2.86 3.73
CA LYS A 67 5.83 -2.48 4.57
C LYS A 67 5.58 -1.14 5.26
N LYS A 68 5.13 -0.13 4.50
CA LYS A 68 4.82 1.19 5.05
C LYS A 68 3.65 1.16 6.04
N VAL A 69 2.60 0.39 5.76
CA VAL A 69 1.47 0.15 6.68
C VAL A 69 1.94 -0.46 8.00
N LEU A 70 2.77 -1.51 7.93
CA LEU A 70 3.32 -2.15 9.12
C LEU A 70 4.23 -1.20 9.91
N GLN A 71 5.11 -0.47 9.22
CA GLN A 71 6.01 0.50 9.87
C GLN A 71 5.25 1.60 10.61
N GLU A 72 4.22 2.16 9.98
CA GLU A 72 3.51 3.34 10.47
C GLU A 72 2.44 3.00 11.50
N GLN A 73 1.64 1.96 11.25
CA GLN A 73 0.47 1.64 12.08
C GLN A 73 0.69 0.47 13.05
N ARG A 74 1.66 -0.42 12.77
CA ARG A 74 1.93 -1.62 13.59
C ARG A 74 3.43 -1.89 13.76
N PRO A 75 4.21 -0.94 14.33
CA PRO A 75 5.67 -1.00 14.35
C PRO A 75 6.24 -2.25 15.06
N ARG A 76 5.54 -2.76 16.08
CA ARG A 76 5.93 -4.02 16.75
C ARG A 76 5.84 -5.22 15.82
N LEU A 77 4.74 -5.30 15.07
CA LEU A 77 4.54 -6.36 14.08
C LEU A 77 5.56 -6.25 12.95
N TYR A 78 5.87 -5.02 12.49
CA TYR A 78 6.94 -4.79 11.53
C TYR A 78 8.30 -5.33 12.01
N LYS A 79 8.65 -5.09 13.29
CA LYS A 79 9.89 -5.59 13.88
C LYS A 79 9.95 -7.13 13.85
N ILE A 80 8.86 -7.80 14.26
CA ILE A 80 8.74 -9.26 14.23
C ILE A 80 8.93 -9.79 12.80
N PHE A 81 8.22 -9.21 11.82
CA PHE A 81 8.36 -9.63 10.42
C PHE A 81 9.78 -9.38 9.87
N LYS A 82 10.41 -8.27 10.26
CA LYS A 82 11.77 -7.96 9.84
C LYS A 82 12.78 -8.97 10.40
N GLU A 83 12.64 -9.36 11.66
CA GLU A 83 13.50 -10.35 12.33
C GLU A 83 13.26 -11.76 11.80
N ALA A 84 12.01 -12.16 11.62
CA ALA A 84 11.64 -13.51 11.17
C ALA A 84 11.96 -13.78 9.69
N PHE A 85 11.74 -12.78 8.82
CA PHE A 85 11.83 -12.97 7.35
C PHE A 85 13.02 -12.23 6.72
N GLY A 86 13.83 -11.53 7.52
CA GLY A 86 14.99 -10.79 7.02
C GLY A 86 14.61 -9.78 5.95
N ILE A 87 13.56 -8.98 6.16
CA ILE A 87 13.04 -7.99 5.20
C ILE A 87 14.08 -6.88 4.99
N ASN A 88 15.09 -7.18 4.18
CA ASN A 88 16.17 -6.28 3.80
C ASN A 88 16.07 -6.02 2.29
N ASN A 89 15.53 -4.83 2.00
CA ASN A 89 15.61 -4.07 0.75
C ASN A 89 15.48 -4.86 -0.55
N VAL A 90 14.29 -4.77 -1.15
CA VAL A 90 14.14 -4.88 -2.59
C VAL A 90 15.11 -3.88 -3.23
N LYS A 91 16.24 -4.37 -3.73
CA LYS A 91 17.13 -3.55 -4.57
C LYS A 91 16.35 -3.24 -5.85
N THR A 92 15.91 -1.99 -6.01
CA THR A 92 15.52 -1.45 -7.31
C THR A 92 16.67 -1.68 -8.27
N ARG A 93 16.55 -2.67 -9.17
CA ARG A 93 17.55 -2.88 -10.22
C ARG A 93 17.59 -1.61 -11.07
N LYS A 94 18.67 -0.84 -10.98
CA LYS A 94 18.97 0.22 -11.96
C LYS A 94 19.04 -0.46 -13.32
N VAL A 95 18.14 -0.09 -14.24
CA VAL A 95 18.24 -0.48 -15.64
C VAL A 95 19.49 0.20 -16.18
N VAL A 96 20.57 -0.55 -16.35
CA VAL A 96 21.77 -0.06 -17.03
C VAL A 96 21.51 -0.17 -18.52
N THR A 97 21.25 0.96 -19.17
CA THR A 97 21.13 1.01 -20.63
C THR A 97 22.51 0.77 -21.23
N VAL A 98 22.79 -0.46 -21.67
CA VAL A 98 24.01 -0.82 -22.39
C VAL A 98 23.95 -0.15 -23.77
N ARG A 99 24.64 0.99 -23.92
CA ARG A 99 24.89 1.58 -25.25
C ARG A 99 25.84 0.63 -26.01
N ARG A 100 25.30 -0.10 -26.98
CA ARG A 100 26.11 -0.80 -28.00
C ARG A 100 26.90 0.25 -28.79
N LYS A 101 28.22 0.24 -28.69
CA LYS A 101 29.09 0.95 -29.64
C LYS A 101 29.08 0.16 -30.96
N LYS A 102 28.83 0.88 -32.06
CA LYS A 102 29.09 0.43 -33.42
C LYS A 102 30.59 0.33 -33.66
#